data_AF-A0A9D0I6P4-F1
#
_entry.id   AF-A0A9D0I6P4-F1
#
_cell.length_a   1.000
_cell.length_b   1.000
_cell.length_c   1.000
_cell.angle_alpha   90.00
_cell.angle_beta   90.00
_cell.angle_gamma   90.00
#
_symmetry.space_group_name_H-M   'P 1'
#
loop_
_entity.id
_entity.type
_entity.pdbx_description
1 polymer ?
#
loop_
_entity_poly.entity_id
_entity_poly.type
_entity_poly.pdbx_seq_one_letter_code
_entity_poly.pdbx_strand_id
1 'polypeptide(L)'
;MDGEWRKLLERRLGTVHARQRIGIEEETRPRVFGGGLNFFHPENWFSAHAALRLLLKLSGTYWRGRRNARSLRIRSNDLPIPGLPAGLEGFTLLHLSDIHADMDPAATSGLIEKLHTLEYDACVITGDFRARTYGSIEPA
;
A
#
# COMPACT_ATOMS: atom_id res chain seq x y z
N MET A 1 20.76 -11.88 -12.03
CA MET A 1 20.64 -10.51 -12.57
C MET A 1 20.72 -9.48 -11.43
N ASP A 2 21.62 -9.68 -10.46
CA ASP A 2 21.32 -9.20 -9.09
C ASP A 2 22.08 -7.93 -8.71
N GLY A 3 23.02 -7.48 -9.55
CA GLY A 3 23.88 -6.31 -9.28
C GLY A 3 23.59 -5.07 -10.13
N GLU A 4 22.82 -5.19 -11.21
CA GLU A 4 22.62 -4.08 -12.16
C GLU A 4 21.64 -3.03 -11.63
N TRP A 5 20.54 -3.48 -11.01
CA TRP A 5 19.56 -2.58 -10.38
C TRP A 5 20.16 -1.81 -9.19
N ARG A 6 21.10 -2.41 -8.44
CA ARG A 6 21.80 -1.73 -7.33
C ARG A 6 22.61 -0.54 -7.82
N LYS A 7 23.33 -0.70 -8.94
CA LYS A 7 24.09 0.39 -9.57
C LYS A 7 23.19 1.51 -10.06
N LEU A 8 22.04 1.17 -10.66
CA LEU A 8 21.05 2.17 -11.08
C LEU A 8 20.46 2.93 -9.88
N LEU A 9 20.19 2.22 -8.78
CA LEU A 9 19.67 2.82 -7.56
C LEU A 9 20.70 3.75 -6.90
N GLU A 10 21.97 3.33 -6.82
CA GLU A 10 23.08 4.14 -6.35
C GLU A 10 23.28 5.40 -7.20
N ARG A 11 23.14 5.31 -8.53
CA ARG A 11 23.24 6.46 -9.43
C ARG A 11 22.13 7.48 -9.21
N ARG A 12 20.92 7.04 -8.82
CA ARG A 12 19.76 7.90 -8.63
C ARG A 12 19.69 8.54 -7.24
N LEU A 13 20.05 7.78 -6.19
CA LEU A 13 19.87 8.19 -4.80
C LEU A 13 21.19 8.59 -4.11
N GLY A 14 22.34 8.26 -4.70
CA GLY A 14 23.63 8.30 -4.04
C GLY A 14 23.92 7.02 -3.26
N THR A 15 25.19 6.66 -3.15
CA THR A 15 25.66 5.39 -2.56
C THR A 15 25.22 5.18 -1.13
N VAL A 16 25.25 6.23 -0.29
CA VAL A 16 24.84 6.16 1.11
C VAL A 16 23.34 5.86 1.23
N HIS A 17 22.51 6.58 0.47
CA HIS A 17 21.05 6.47 0.57
C HIS A 17 20.54 5.16 -0.06
N ALA A 18 21.17 4.72 -1.16
CA ALA A 18 20.87 3.43 -1.77
C ALA A 18 21.21 2.27 -0.82
N ARG A 19 22.35 2.31 -0.12
CA ARG A 19 22.71 1.29 0.87
C ARG A 19 21.79 1.29 2.09
N GLN A 20 21.40 2.47 2.60
CA GLN A 20 20.44 2.57 3.70
C GLN A 20 19.09 1.95 3.32
N ARG A 21 18.58 2.29 2.13
CA ARG A 21 17.33 1.73 1.61
C ARG A 21 17.39 0.22 1.48
N ILE A 22 18.43 -0.32 0.84
CA ILE A 22 18.60 -1.77 0.70
C ILE A 22 18.71 -2.42 2.07
N GLY A 23 19.41 -1.81 3.02
CA GLY A 23 19.49 -2.31 4.40
C GLY A 23 18.12 -2.42 5.07
N ILE A 24 17.25 -1.42 4.90
CA ILE A 24 15.87 -1.42 5.43
C ILE A 24 15.00 -2.46 4.69
N GLU A 25 15.12 -2.58 3.37
CA GLU A 25 14.35 -3.52 2.55
C GLU A 25 14.78 -4.98 2.77
N GLU A 26 16.09 -5.23 3.01
CA GLU A 26 16.65 -6.55 3.33
C GLU A 26 16.43 -6.95 4.79
N GLU A 27 16.11 -6.00 5.69
CA GLU A 27 15.73 -6.27 7.09
C GLU A 27 14.32 -6.89 7.15
N THR A 28 14.20 -8.05 6.52
CA THR A 28 12.98 -8.88 6.36
C THR A 28 12.54 -9.49 7.69
N ARG A 29 13.28 -9.24 8.78
CA ARG A 29 12.95 -9.67 10.14
C ARG A 29 13.16 -8.48 11.07
N PRO A 30 12.16 -8.05 11.85
CA PRO A 30 12.43 -7.11 12.93
C PRO A 30 13.48 -7.76 13.85
N ARG A 31 14.67 -7.17 13.96
CA ARG A 31 15.67 -7.55 14.96
C ARG A 31 15.14 -7.15 16.33
N VAL A 32 14.34 -8.02 16.95
CA VAL A 32 14.02 -7.93 18.38
C VAL A 32 15.21 -8.52 19.14
N PHE A 33 16.30 -7.76 19.24
CA PHE A 33 17.39 -8.10 20.17
C PHE A 33 17.91 -6.82 20.83
N GLY A 34 17.28 -6.48 21.96
CA GLY A 34 17.89 -5.69 23.02
C GLY A 34 18.18 -6.64 24.18
N GLY A 35 19.46 -6.82 24.53
CA GLY A 35 19.86 -7.63 25.68
C GLY A 35 19.44 -6.94 26.98
N GLY A 36 18.52 -7.55 27.73
CA GLY A 36 18.10 -7.07 29.04
C GLY A 36 17.17 -8.06 29.73
N LEU A 37 17.58 -8.53 30.90
CA LEU A 37 16.86 -9.42 31.80
C LEU A 37 15.44 -8.89 32.08
N ASN A 38 14.37 -9.61 31.74
CA ASN A 38 13.05 -9.54 32.42
C ASN A 38 12.15 -10.73 32.03
N PHE A 39 11.65 -11.42 33.06
CA PHE A 39 11.00 -12.74 33.08
C PHE A 39 9.58 -12.83 32.48
N PHE A 40 9.21 -12.00 31.50
CA PHE A 40 7.91 -12.10 30.82
C PHE A 40 8.08 -11.91 29.31
N HIS A 41 7.84 -12.99 28.54
CA HIS A 41 7.83 -12.98 27.08
C HIS A 41 6.39 -13.07 26.53
N PRO A 42 5.57 -11.99 26.56
CA PRO A 42 4.32 -11.92 25.79
C PRO A 42 4.59 -11.96 24.26
N GLU A 43 5.85 -11.79 23.88
CA GLU A 43 6.45 -11.82 22.56
C GLU A 43 6.69 -13.21 21.96
N ASN A 44 6.12 -14.29 22.54
CA ASN A 44 5.75 -15.50 21.80
C ASN A 44 4.54 -15.29 20.84
N TRP A 45 4.31 -14.01 20.48
CA TRP A 45 3.79 -13.34 19.28
C TRP A 45 2.59 -13.91 18.50
N PHE A 46 2.38 -15.22 18.40
CA PHE A 46 1.18 -15.79 17.76
C PHE A 46 -0.07 -15.62 18.63
N SER A 47 0.05 -15.82 19.94
CA SER A 47 -1.08 -15.72 20.88
C SER A 47 -1.56 -14.28 21.06
N ALA A 48 -0.66 -13.30 21.08
CA ALA A 48 -1.04 -11.89 21.19
C ALA A 48 -1.77 -11.39 19.92
N HIS A 49 -1.30 -11.77 18.73
CA HIS A 49 -1.99 -11.44 17.47
C HIS A 49 -3.33 -12.17 17.35
N ALA A 50 -3.40 -13.43 17.81
CA ALA A 50 -4.64 -14.18 17.86
C ALA A 50 -5.63 -13.59 18.87
N ALA A 51 -5.18 -13.21 20.07
CA ALA A 51 -5.99 -12.58 21.10
C ALA A 51 -6.50 -11.21 20.64
N LEU A 52 -5.64 -10.36 20.06
CA LEU A 52 -6.06 -9.09 19.48
C LEU A 52 -7.08 -9.31 18.36
N ARG A 53 -6.83 -10.23 17.43
CA ARG A 53 -7.78 -10.58 16.37
C ARG A 53 -9.12 -11.07 16.94
N LEU A 54 -9.08 -11.88 17.99
CA LEU A 54 -10.29 -12.37 18.67
C LEU A 54 -11.06 -11.21 19.31
N LEU A 55 -10.39 -10.34 20.06
CA LEU A 55 -11.00 -9.15 20.66
C LEU A 55 -11.59 -8.20 19.60
N LEU A 56 -10.90 -8.00 18.47
CA LEU A 56 -11.42 -7.21 17.35
C LEU A 56 -12.64 -7.86 16.69
N LYS A 57 -12.67 -9.20 16.59
CA LYS A 57 -13.83 -9.94 16.08
C LYS A 57 -15.01 -9.88 17.05
N LEU A 58 -14.78 -10.12 18.34
CA LEU A 58 -15.80 -10.10 19.39
C LEU A 58 -16.39 -8.69 19.58
N SER A 59 -15.56 -7.64 19.51
CA SER A 59 -16.04 -6.25 19.53
C SER A 59 -16.72 -5.80 18.23
N GLY A 60 -16.69 -6.61 17.16
CA GLY A 60 -17.25 -6.28 15.85
C GLY A 60 -16.42 -5.31 15.00
N THR A 61 -15.38 -4.70 15.57
CA THR A 61 -14.50 -3.74 14.89
C THR A 61 -13.76 -4.36 13.69
N TYR A 62 -13.40 -5.64 13.78
CA TYR A 62 -12.80 -6.40 12.67
C TYR A 62 -13.71 -6.40 11.44
N TRP A 63 -14.99 -6.72 11.65
CA TRP A 63 -15.98 -6.80 10.57
C TRP A 63 -16.32 -5.42 10.00
N ARG A 64 -16.41 -4.41 10.88
CA ARG A 64 -16.57 -3.02 10.46
C ARG A 64 -15.38 -2.54 9.60
N GLY A 65 -14.16 -2.85 10.02
CA GLY A 65 -12.94 -2.54 9.25
C GLY A 65 -12.94 -3.18 7.88
N ARG A 66 -13.28 -4.48 7.80
CA ARG A 66 -13.39 -5.20 6.52
C ARG A 66 -14.47 -4.59 5.60
N ARG A 67 -15.63 -4.23 6.16
CA ARG A 67 -16.69 -3.56 5.41
C ARG A 67 -16.25 -2.19 4.91
N ASN A 68 -15.57 -1.41 5.74
CA ASN A 68 -15.07 -0.10 5.37
C ASN A 68 -14.01 -0.17 4.25
N ALA A 69 -13.07 -1.12 4.35
CA ALA A 69 -12.04 -1.33 3.32
C ALA A 69 -12.63 -1.70 1.95
N ARG A 70 -13.78 -2.40 1.94
CA ARG A 70 -14.51 -2.75 0.70
C ARG A 70 -15.50 -1.67 0.27
N SER A 71 -15.79 -0.70 1.13
CA SER A 71 -16.75 0.38 0.88
C SER A 71 -16.07 1.57 0.21
N LEU A 72 -15.62 1.37 -1.03
CA LEU A 72 -15.00 2.42 -1.83
C LEU A 72 -15.99 3.57 -2.11
N ARG A 73 -15.51 4.80 -1.95
CA ARG A 73 -16.29 6.02 -2.20
C ARG A 73 -15.66 6.78 -3.35
N ILE A 74 -16.48 7.15 -4.31
CA ILE A 74 -16.08 8.06 -5.39
C ILE A 74 -16.19 9.49 -4.83
N ARG A 75 -15.15 10.29 -5.03
CA ARG A 75 -15.13 11.71 -4.66
C ARG A 75 -14.72 12.51 -5.89
N SER A 76 -15.61 13.37 -6.35
CA SER A 76 -15.30 14.37 -7.37
C SER A 76 -14.81 15.62 -6.67
N ASN A 77 -13.67 16.16 -7.11
CA ASN A 77 -13.11 17.40 -6.60
C ASN A 77 -12.81 18.29 -7.80
N ASP A 78 -13.46 19.45 -7.85
CA ASP A 78 -13.17 20.44 -8.87
C ASP A 78 -11.94 21.24 -8.43
N LEU A 79 -10.89 21.19 -9.24
CA LEU A 79 -9.60 21.81 -8.94
C LEU A 79 -9.41 23.03 -9.84
N PRO A 80 -9.60 24.26 -9.32
CA PRO A 80 -9.33 25.45 -10.10
C PRO A 80 -7.82 25.62 -10.28
N ILE A 81 -7.35 25.58 -11.53
CA ILE A 81 -5.94 25.77 -11.87
C ILE A 81 -5.78 27.14 -12.55
N PRO A 82 -5.11 28.10 -11.90
CA PRO A 82 -4.85 29.40 -12.51
C PRO A 82 -4.02 29.25 -13.80
N GLY A 83 -4.52 29.85 -14.89
CA GLY A 83 -3.85 29.76 -16.20
C GLY A 83 -3.99 28.41 -16.89
N LEU A 84 -4.99 27.60 -16.51
CA LEU A 84 -5.29 26.35 -17.23
C LEU A 84 -5.57 26.66 -18.72
N PRO A 85 -4.88 25.97 -19.65
CA PRO A 85 -5.19 26.10 -21.07
C PRO A 85 -6.66 25.77 -21.36
N ALA A 86 -7.32 26.56 -22.21
CA ALA A 86 -8.74 26.40 -22.50
C ALA A 86 -9.12 25.00 -23.03
N GLY A 87 -8.19 24.30 -23.68
CA GLY A 87 -8.40 22.92 -24.15
C GLY A 87 -8.43 21.86 -23.05
N LEU A 88 -8.07 22.22 -21.80
CA LEU A 88 -8.13 21.35 -20.62
C LEU A 88 -9.27 21.75 -19.67
N GLU A 89 -10.08 22.74 -20.03
CA GLU A 89 -11.25 23.11 -19.24
C GLU A 89 -12.23 21.93 -19.19
N GLY A 90 -12.65 21.55 -17.98
CA GLY A 90 -13.50 20.38 -17.77
C GLY A 90 -12.80 19.02 -17.96
N PHE A 91 -11.47 19.00 -18.18
CA PHE A 91 -10.71 17.76 -18.27
C PHE A 91 -10.75 16.99 -16.94
N THR A 92 -11.10 15.71 -17.01
CA THR A 92 -11.35 14.86 -15.84
C THR A 92 -10.24 13.84 -15.64
N LEU A 93 -9.73 13.78 -14.41
CA LEU A 93 -8.73 12.80 -13.99
C LEU A 93 -9.32 11.84 -12.96
N LEU A 94 -9.33 10.55 -13.31
CA LEU A 94 -9.52 9.50 -12.32
C LEU A 94 -8.18 9.24 -11.61
N HIS A 95 -8.10 9.56 -10.33
CA HIS A 95 -6.92 9.28 -9.52
C HIS A 95 -7.15 8.08 -8.60
N LEU A 96 -6.35 7.03 -8.79
CA LEU A 96 -6.30 5.85 -7.92
C LEU A 96 -4.98 5.83 -7.15
N SER A 97 -5.02 5.61 -5.84
CA SER A 97 -3.82 5.49 -5.00
C SER A 97 -3.91 4.27 -4.09
N ASP A 98 -2.75 3.67 -3.78
CA ASP A 98 -2.59 2.63 -2.76
C ASP A 98 -3.61 1.49 -2.91
N ILE A 99 -3.77 1.02 -4.15
CA ILE A 99 -4.81 0.05 -4.53
C ILE A 99 -4.62 -1.26 -3.77
N HIS A 100 -3.37 -1.68 -3.52
CA HIS A 100 -3.04 -2.98 -2.92
C HIS A 100 -3.88 -4.12 -3.50
N ALA A 101 -3.84 -4.27 -4.83
CA ALA A 101 -4.79 -5.07 -5.60
C ALA A 101 -4.83 -6.57 -5.22
N ASP A 102 -3.76 -7.08 -4.59
CA ASP A 102 -3.57 -8.45 -4.12
C ASP A 102 -3.97 -8.66 -2.63
N MET A 103 -4.46 -7.63 -1.93
CA MET A 103 -4.79 -7.71 -0.49
C MET A 103 -6.16 -8.34 -0.20
N ASP A 104 -7.18 -7.97 -0.96
CA ASP A 104 -8.57 -8.42 -0.77
C ASP A 104 -9.30 -8.46 -2.12
N PRO A 105 -9.45 -9.64 -2.75
CA PRO A 105 -10.07 -9.77 -4.07
C PRO A 105 -11.47 -9.16 -4.17
N ALA A 106 -12.23 -9.14 -3.08
CA ALA A 106 -13.56 -8.53 -3.05
C ALA A 106 -13.50 -7.00 -3.11
N ALA A 107 -12.46 -6.38 -2.52
CA ALA A 107 -12.26 -4.94 -2.62
C ALA A 107 -11.85 -4.55 -4.06
N THR A 108 -10.94 -5.33 -4.66
CA THR A 108 -10.51 -5.14 -6.05
C THR A 108 -11.68 -5.30 -7.03
N SER A 109 -12.52 -6.31 -6.84
CA SER A 109 -13.72 -6.50 -7.68
C SER A 109 -14.70 -5.34 -7.54
N GLY A 110 -14.98 -4.89 -6.30
CA GLY A 110 -15.85 -3.73 -6.06
C GLY A 110 -15.27 -2.41 -6.58
N LEU A 111 -13.93 -2.29 -6.68
CA LEU A 111 -13.28 -1.18 -7.37
C LEU A 111 -13.61 -1.21 -8.85
N ILE A 112 -13.35 -2.34 -9.52
CA ILE A 112 -13.57 -2.52 -10.97
C ILE A 112 -15.03 -2.21 -11.33
N GLU A 113 -15.99 -2.76 -10.56
CA GLU A 113 -17.42 -2.49 -10.77
C GLU A 113 -17.76 -1.00 -10.71
N LYS A 114 -17.17 -0.25 -9.76
CA LYS A 114 -17.36 1.20 -9.66
C LYS A 114 -16.71 1.95 -10.82
N LEU A 115 -15.51 1.54 -11.24
CA LEU A 115 -14.80 2.17 -12.34
C LEU A 115 -15.57 2.08 -13.65
N HIS A 116 -16.27 0.97 -13.90
CA HIS A 116 -17.14 0.80 -15.07
C HIS A 116 -18.29 1.82 -15.16
N THR A 117 -18.62 2.51 -14.07
CA THR A 117 -19.70 3.50 -14.02
C THR A 117 -19.21 4.94 -14.19
N LEU A 118 -17.89 5.15 -14.32
CA LEU A 118 -17.27 6.47 -14.38
C LEU A 118 -16.82 6.80 -15.79
N GLU A 119 -17.08 8.04 -16.21
CA GLU A 119 -16.49 8.64 -17.40
C GLU A 119 -15.35 9.56 -16.95
N TYR A 120 -14.20 9.44 -17.60
CA TYR A 120 -13.02 10.26 -17.34
C TYR A 120 -12.11 10.30 -18.58
N ASP A 121 -11.36 11.39 -18.73
CA ASP A 121 -10.47 11.57 -19.89
C ASP A 121 -9.14 10.83 -19.71
N ALA A 122 -8.62 10.77 -18.48
CA ALA A 122 -7.43 9.99 -18.16
C ALA A 122 -7.46 9.39 -16.75
N CYS A 123 -6.80 8.23 -16.59
CA CYS A 123 -6.59 7.58 -15.31
C CYS A 123 -5.13 7.70 -14.89
N VAL A 124 -4.91 8.16 -13.65
CA VAL A 124 -3.59 8.25 -13.02
C VAL A 124 -3.58 7.32 -11.83
N ILE A 125 -2.58 6.43 -11.78
CA ILE A 125 -2.41 5.48 -10.68
C ILE A 125 -1.11 5.80 -9.94
N THR A 126 -1.19 5.98 -8.62
CA THR A 126 -0.06 6.31 -7.74
C THR A 126 -0.03 5.39 -6.51
N GLY A 127 0.99 5.58 -5.67
CA GLY A 127 1.11 4.85 -4.40
C GLY A 127 1.41 3.37 -4.59
N ASP A 128 0.96 2.56 -3.64
CA ASP A 128 1.28 1.14 -3.57
C ASP A 128 0.32 0.26 -4.38
N PHE A 129 0.86 -0.41 -5.39
CA PHE A 129 0.10 -1.32 -6.24
C PHE A 129 -0.17 -2.68 -5.56
N ARG A 130 0.77 -3.14 -4.72
CA ARG A 130 0.76 -4.46 -4.07
C ARG A 130 0.78 -4.32 -2.55
N ALA A 131 0.22 -5.28 -1.84
CA ALA A 131 0.22 -5.36 -0.38
C ALA A 131 1.58 -5.79 0.16
N ARG A 132 2.27 -6.68 -0.55
CA ARG A 132 3.63 -7.08 -0.19
C ARG A 132 4.64 -6.14 -0.86
N THR A 133 5.59 -5.67 -0.06
CA THR A 133 6.74 -4.89 -0.51
C THR A 133 7.86 -5.75 -1.10
N TYR A 134 7.69 -7.08 -1.10
CA TYR A 134 8.63 -8.06 -1.62
C TYR A 134 7.90 -9.18 -2.40
N GLY A 135 8.59 -9.81 -3.33
CA GLY A 135 8.07 -10.94 -4.11
C GLY A 135 8.70 -11.02 -5.50
N SER A 136 8.36 -12.07 -6.25
CA SER A 136 8.80 -12.18 -7.64
C SER A 136 8.28 -10.99 -8.46
N ILE A 137 9.13 -10.54 -9.39
CA ILE A 137 8.81 -9.56 -10.43
C ILE A 137 8.39 -10.24 -11.74
N GLU A 138 8.44 -11.57 -11.78
CA GLU A 138 7.96 -12.34 -12.91
C GLU A 138 6.43 -12.24 -13.01
N PRO A 139 5.88 -12.26 -14.23
CA PRO A 139 4.43 -12.28 -14.42
C PRO A 139 3.83 -13.50 -13.71
N ALA A 140 2.67 -13.28 -13.07
CA ALA A 140 1.89 -14.31 -12.39
C ALA A 140 1.16 -15.23 -13.40
#